data_AF-A0A848YVL9-F1
#
_entry.id   AF-A0A848YVL9-F1
#
_cell.length_a   1.000
_cell.length_b   1.000
_cell.length_c   1.000
_cell.angle_alpha   90.00
_cell.angle_beta   90.00
_cell.angle_gamma   90.00
#
_symmetry.space_group_name_H-M   'P 1'
#
loop_
_entity.id
_entity.type
_entity.pdbx_description
1 polymer ?
#
loop_
_entity_poly.entity_id
_entity_poly.type
_entity_poly.pdbx_seq_one_letter_code
_entity_poly.pdbx_strand_id
1 'polypeptide(L)' 'MSDKKEKTLCALEKEGYIKSNTLEFIKLISPARYFCKNCGRSAVKEDNLCKPQQF' A
#
# COMPACT_ATOMS: atom_id res chain seq x y z
N MET A 1 17.46 11.71 17.41
CA MET A 1 17.53 10.93 16.15
C MET A 1 16.18 11.10 15.48
N SER A 2 16.13 11.60 14.23
CA SER A 2 14.87 11.67 13.49
C SER A 2 14.40 10.26 13.22
N ASP A 3 13.46 9.81 14.05
CA ASP A 3 12.77 8.53 14.01
C ASP A 3 11.99 8.46 12.70
N LYS A 4 12.65 8.12 11.59
CA LYS A 4 11.99 7.60 10.40
C LYS A 4 11.42 6.25 10.81
N LYS A 5 10.35 6.26 11.60
CA LYS A 5 9.66 5.04 12.05
C LYS A 5 9.40 4.21 10.82
N GLU A 6 9.97 3.01 10.80
CA GLU A 6 9.65 1.97 9.83
C GLU A 6 8.20 1.56 10.08
N LYS A 7 7.27 2.38 9.56
CA LYS A 7 5.84 2.15 9.70
C LYS A 7 5.47 1.03 8.75
N THR A 8 4.70 0.08 9.26
CA THR A 8 4.12 -0.97 8.41
C THR A 8 3.21 -0.33 7.35
N LEU A 9 3.02 -1.02 6.22
CA LEU A 9 2.13 -0.55 5.16
C LEU A 9 0.70 -0.26 5.68
N CYS A 10 0.24 -1.07 6.64
CA CYS A 10 -1.06 -0.86 7.31
C CYS A 10 -1.07 0.42 8.18
N ALA A 11 0.03 0.78 8.82
CA ALA A 11 0.14 2.02 9.57
C ALA A 11 0.14 3.25 8.63
N LEU A 12 0.84 3.15 7.49
CA LEU A 12 0.84 4.17 6.45
C LEU A 12 -0.57 4.38 5.86
N GLU A 13 -1.32 3.30 5.62
CA GLU A 13 -2.71 3.37 5.15
C GLU A 13 -3.62 4.10 6.13
N LYS A 14 -3.53 3.79 7.43
CA LYS A 14 -4.31 4.47 8.48
C LYS A 14 -4.08 5.98 8.53
N GLU A 15 -2.92 6.45 8.08
CA GLU A 15 -2.57 7.86 7.98
C GLU A 15 -2.96 8.49 6.63
N GLY A 16 -3.62 7.72 5.76
CA GLY A 16 -4.01 8.16 4.42
C GLY A 16 -2.84 8.24 3.44
N TYR A 17 -1.67 7.67 3.75
CA TYR A 17 -0.46 7.79 2.94
C TYR A 17 -0.65 7.29 1.51
N ILE A 18 -1.47 6.25 1.29
CA ILE A 18 -1.79 5.74 -0.06
C ILE A 18 -2.40 6.83 -0.93
N LYS A 19 -3.30 7.65 -0.38
CA LYS A 19 -3.97 8.74 -1.12
C LYS A 19 -3.06 9.96 -1.28
N SER A 20 -2.28 10.29 -0.25
CA SER A 20 -1.43 11.48 -0.25
C SER A 20 -0.11 11.29 -1.01
N ASN A 21 0.40 10.06 -1.12
CA ASN A 21 1.72 9.75 -1.67
C ASN A 21 1.68 8.47 -2.52
N THR A 22 0.73 8.37 -3.46
CA THR A 22 0.47 7.16 -4.25
C THR A 22 1.72 6.64 -4.99
N LEU A 23 2.50 7.51 -5.63
CA LEU A 23 3.70 7.11 -6.38
C LEU A 23 4.80 6.52 -5.48
N GLU A 24 5.02 7.12 -4.30
CA GLU A 24 5.98 6.60 -3.32
C GLU A 24 5.48 5.29 -2.72
N PHE A 25 4.18 5.19 -2.44
CA PHE A 25 3.56 3.95 -1.98
C PHE A 25 3.75 2.81 -2.99
N ILE A 26 3.52 3.05 -4.30
CA ILE A 26 3.74 2.07 -5.37
C ILE A 26 5.19 1.55 -5.37
N LYS A 27 6.18 2.42 -5.14
CA LYS A 27 7.58 1.99 -5.03
C LYS A 27 7.81 1.06 -3.83
N LEU A 28 7.13 1.32 -2.69
CA LEU A 28 7.25 0.50 -1.49
C LEU A 28 6.65 -0.90 -1.64
N ILE A 29 5.64 -1.06 -2.49
CA ILE A 29 4.95 -2.34 -2.70
C ILE A 29 5.35 -3.05 -4.01
N SER A 30 6.24 -2.46 -4.80
CA SER A 30 6.76 -3.07 -6.02
C SER A 30 7.35 -4.46 -5.71
N PRO A 31 7.03 -5.51 -6.50
CA PRO A 31 6.40 -5.50 -7.82
C PRO A 31 4.87 -5.68 -7.85
N ALA A 32 4.16 -5.43 -6.73
CA ALA A 32 2.71 -5.54 -6.70
C ALA A 32 2.03 -4.58 -7.69
N ARG A 33 0.97 -5.04 -8.35
CA ARG A 33 0.17 -4.28 -9.33
C ARG A 33 -1.23 -3.95 -8.84
N TYR A 34 -1.64 -4.58 -7.74
CA TYR A 34 -2.95 -4.41 -7.14
C TYR A 34 -2.82 -4.21 -5.64
N PHE A 35 -3.74 -3.43 -5.06
CA PHE A 35 -3.96 -3.37 -3.62
C PHE A 35 -5.43 -3.58 -3.27
N CYS A 36 -5.71 -4.05 -2.06
CA CYS A 36 -7.07 -4.17 -1.56
C CYS A 36 -7.55 -2.82 -1.06
N LYS A 37 -8.66 -2.29 -1.62
CA LYS A 37 -9.24 -1.01 -1.17
C LYS A 37 -9.68 -1.00 0.30
N ASN A 38 -9.87 -2.18 0.91
CA ASN A 38 -10.41 -2.32 2.26
C ASN A 38 -9.33 -2.39 3.36
N CYS A 39 -8.16 -2.94 3.05
CA CYS A 39 -7.11 -3.19 4.06
C CYS A 39 -5.69 -2.86 3.58
N GLY A 40 -5.51 -2.37 2.35
CA GLY A 40 -4.20 -1.99 1.81
C GLY A 40 -3.28 -3.16 1.44
N ARG A 41 -3.71 -4.42 1.61
CA ARG A 41 -2.92 -5.60 1.20
C ARG A 41 -2.57 -5.51 -0.28
N SER A 42 -1.32 -5.70 -0.64
CA SER A 42 -0.83 -5.57 -2.02
C SER A 42 -0.45 -6.93 -2.62
N ALA A 43 -0.71 -7.13 -3.91
CA ALA A 43 -0.40 -8.36 -4.62
C ALA A 43 -0.08 -8.11 -6.10
N VAL A 44 0.63 -9.06 -6.73
CA VAL A 44 0.95 -9.03 -8.17
C VAL A 44 -0.28 -9.38 -9.03
N LYS A 45 -1.19 -10.21 -8.51
CA LYS A 45 -2.44 -10.62 -9.17
C LYS A 45 -3.64 -10.20 -8.33
N GLU A 46 -4.71 -9.78 -9.00
CA GLU A 46 -5.95 -9.35 -8.35
C GLU A 46 -6.66 -10.48 -7.58
N ASP A 47 -6.56 -11.73 -8.06
CA ASP A 47 -7.18 -12.92 -7.44
C ASP A 47 -6.76 -13.17 -5.99
N ASN A 48 -5.63 -12.59 -5.57
CA ASN A 48 -5.10 -12.73 -4.21
C ASN A 48 -5.71 -11.73 -3.22
N LEU A 49 -6.64 -10.89 -3.65
CA LEU A 49 -7.20 -9.78 -2.88
C LEU A 49 -8.72 -9.83 -2.84
N CYS A 50 -9.31 -9.46 -1.71
CA CYS A 50 -10.76 -9.49 -1.54
C CYS A 50 -11.48 -8.39 -2.35
N LYS A 51 -10.85 -7.21 -2.47
CA LYS A 51 -11.36 -6.03 -3.21
C LYS A 51 -10.21 -5.33 -3.94
N PRO A 52 -9.65 -5.95 -4.99
CA PRO A 52 -8.49 -5.43 -5.70
C PRO A 52 -8.81 -4.08 -6.35
N GLN A 53 -7.83 -3.19 -6.34
CA GLN A 53 -7.73 -1.99 -7.14
C GLN A 53 -6.37 -2.00 -7.80
N GLN A 54 -6.37 -1.85 -9.12
CA GLN A 54 -5.15 -1.64 -9.86
C GLN A 54 -4.65 -0.20 -9.63
N PHE A 55 -3.34 -0.04 -9.50
CA PHE A 55 -2.70 1.28 -9.54
C PHE A 55 -2.75 1.87 -10.95
#